data_AF-A0A4P6L463-F1
#
_entry.id   AF-A0A4P6L463-F1
#
_cell.length_a   1.000
_cell.length_b   1.000
_cell.length_c   1.000
_cell.angle_alpha   90.00
_cell.angle_beta   90.00
_cell.angle_gamma   90.00
#
_symmetry.space_group_name_H-M   'P 1'
#
loop_
_entity.id
_entity.type
_entity.pdbx_description
1 polymer ?
#
loop_
_entity_poly.entity_id
_entity_poly.type
_entity_poly.pdbx_seq_one_letter_code
_entity_poly.pdbx_strand_id
1 'polypeptide(L)'
;MMNFLFEERDCSALYLQQILQDCHPTRCQMLADMFAMGCLLHYQGERSAASILIGQVFDSVRSTGEREYLSTLMDSISGNELRLAFEIAPSMELKELCNRARQGPVREAACAR
;
A
#
# COMPACT_ATOMS: atom_id res chain seq x y z
N MET A 1 19.56 -22.60 6.80
CA MET A 1 18.59 -22.62 5.69
C MET A 1 17.20 -22.35 6.27
N MET A 2 16.97 -21.13 6.79
CA MET A 2 15.74 -20.72 7.50
C MET A 2 15.54 -19.17 7.44
N ASN A 3 15.86 -18.51 6.33
CA ASN A 3 15.71 -17.04 6.22
C ASN A 3 14.60 -16.60 5.22
N PHE A 4 14.28 -17.42 4.22
CA PHE A 4 13.33 -17.03 3.17
C PHE A 4 11.89 -16.79 3.66
N LEU A 5 11.44 -17.49 4.70
CA LEU A 5 10.07 -17.36 5.22
C LEU A 5 9.87 -16.16 6.17
N PHE A 6 10.97 -15.61 6.72
CA PHE A 6 10.91 -14.42 7.57
C PHE A 6 10.92 -13.16 6.72
N GLU A 7 11.77 -13.10 5.68
CA GLU A 7 11.86 -11.93 4.77
C GLU A 7 10.55 -11.64 4.01
N GLU A 8 9.74 -12.66 3.69
CA GLU A 8 8.44 -12.46 3.02
C GLU A 8 7.39 -11.80 3.94
N ARG A 9 7.48 -11.99 5.26
CA ARG A 9 6.52 -11.39 6.21
C ARG A 9 6.79 -9.91 6.43
N ASP A 10 8.06 -9.51 6.44
CA ASP A 10 8.45 -8.13 6.76
C ASP A 10 8.17 -7.15 5.60
N CYS A 11 7.90 -7.68 4.41
CA CYS A 11 7.61 -6.91 3.19
C CYS A 11 6.18 -7.10 2.67
N SER A 12 5.24 -7.59 3.49
CA SER A 12 3.84 -7.79 3.09
C SER A 12 2.91 -6.82 3.81
N ALA A 13 1.92 -6.28 3.08
CA ALA A 13 0.89 -5.42 3.68
C ALA A 13 -0.23 -6.21 4.38
N LEU A 14 -0.25 -7.55 4.28
CA LEU A 14 -1.25 -8.40 4.95
C LEU A 14 -1.18 -8.28 6.47
N TYR A 15 0.03 -8.19 7.03
CA TYR A 15 0.19 -8.03 8.47
C TYR A 15 -0.27 -6.64 8.92
N LEU A 16 -0.07 -5.61 8.10
CA LEU A 16 -0.59 -4.27 8.38
C LEU A 16 -2.12 -4.26 8.40
N GLN A 17 -2.77 -4.99 7.48
CA GLN A 17 -4.23 -5.14 7.48
C GLN A 17 -4.74 -5.72 8.81
N GLN A 18 -4.06 -6.74 9.34
CA GLN A 18 -4.42 -7.35 10.62
C GLN A 18 -4.29 -6.35 11.77
N ILE A 19 -3.15 -5.64 11.84
CA ILE A 19 -2.92 -4.62 12.87
C ILE A 19 -4.00 -3.52 12.80
N LEU A 20 -4.36 -3.07 11.60
CA LEU A 20 -5.42 -2.07 11.40
C LEU A 20 -6.79 -2.58 11.88
N GLN A 21 -7.09 -3.85 11.63
CA GLN A 21 -8.35 -4.46 12.05
C GLN A 21 -8.42 -4.60 13.58
N ASP A 22 -7.31 -4.95 14.23
CA ASP A 22 -7.23 -5.12 15.67
C ASP A 22 -7.25 -3.77 16.42
N CYS A 23 -6.51 -2.78 15.92
CA CYS A 23 -6.39 -1.47 16.57
C CYS A 23 -7.54 -0.52 16.24
N HIS A 24 -8.06 -0.60 15.01
CA HIS A 24 -9.01 0.36 14.46
C HIS A 24 -10.15 -0.31 13.69
N PRO A 25 -10.93 -1.22 14.29
CA PRO A 25 -11.93 -2.01 13.57
C PRO A 25 -12.96 -1.15 12.81
N THR A 26 -13.31 0.03 13.33
CA THR A 26 -14.26 0.96 12.69
C THR A 26 -13.64 1.83 11.59
N ARG A 27 -12.31 1.93 11.53
CA ARG A 27 -11.57 2.75 10.54
C ARG A 27 -10.66 1.92 9.63
N CYS A 28 -10.62 0.61 9.80
CA CYS A 28 -9.73 -0.30 9.09
C CYS A 28 -9.81 -0.11 7.58
N GLN A 29 -11.02 -0.06 7.00
CA GLN A 29 -11.17 0.12 5.55
C GLN A 29 -10.62 1.47 5.08
N MET A 30 -10.91 2.55 5.81
CA MET A 30 -10.41 3.89 5.48
C MET A 30 -8.88 3.95 5.53
N LEU A 31 -8.26 3.31 6.54
CA LEU A 31 -6.80 3.27 6.70
C LEU A 31 -6.13 2.38 5.64
N ALA A 32 -6.77 1.25 5.29
CA ALA A 32 -6.33 0.39 4.19
C ALA A 32 -6.39 1.14 2.84
N ASP A 33 -7.47 1.88 2.61
CA ASP A 33 -7.65 2.70 1.42
C ASP A 33 -6.60 3.83 1.36
N MET A 34 -6.33 4.48 2.48
CA MET A 34 -5.30 5.52 2.57
C MET A 34 -3.90 4.96 2.30
N PHE A 35 -3.58 3.77 2.80
CA PHE A 35 -2.33 3.08 2.50
C PHE A 35 -2.21 2.73 1.02
N ALA A 36 -3.25 2.11 0.43
CA ALA A 36 -3.27 1.75 -0.99
C ALA A 36 -3.15 2.98 -1.90
N MET A 37 -3.80 4.09 -1.53
CA MET A 37 -3.66 5.36 -2.24
C MET A 37 -2.24 5.92 -2.13
N GLY A 38 -1.61 5.83 -0.95
CA GLY A 38 -0.20 6.18 -0.77
C GLY A 38 0.73 5.35 -1.67
N CYS A 39 0.52 4.03 -1.75
CA CYS A 39 1.24 3.17 -2.67
C CYS A 39 1.01 3.56 -4.14
N LEU A 40 -0.23 3.87 -4.54
CA LEU A 40 -0.55 4.31 -5.89
C LEU A 40 0.15 5.63 -6.26
N LEU A 41 0.14 6.61 -5.37
CA LEU A 41 0.86 7.88 -5.56
C LEU A 41 2.36 7.63 -5.71
N HIS A 42 2.93 6.73 -4.90
CA HIS A 42 4.33 6.37 -4.99
C HIS A 42 4.69 5.76 -6.36
N TYR A 43 3.83 4.85 -6.85
CA TYR A 43 3.95 4.23 -8.18
C TYR A 43 3.91 5.27 -9.31
N GLN A 44 3.09 6.31 -9.17
CA GLN A 44 2.97 7.41 -10.13
C GLN A 44 4.12 8.43 -10.05
N GLY A 45 5.00 8.32 -9.06
CA GLY A 45 6.13 9.23 -8.85
C GLY A 45 5.87 10.35 -7.83
N GLU A 46 4.68 10.42 -7.25
CA GLU A 46 4.28 11.43 -6.26
C GLU A 46 4.79 11.08 -4.84
N ARG A 47 6.13 11.00 -4.70
CA ARG A 47 6.82 10.45 -3.52
C ARG A 47 6.52 11.19 -2.22
N SER A 48 6.41 12.52 -2.26
CA SER A 48 6.13 13.33 -1.06
C SER A 48 4.73 13.06 -0.52
N ALA A 49 3.72 13.11 -1.40
CA ALA A 49 2.33 12.85 -1.02
C ALA A 49 2.12 11.40 -0.54
N ALA A 50 2.76 10.44 -1.21
CA ALA A 50 2.77 9.05 -0.80
C ALA A 50 3.32 8.88 0.64
N SER A 51 4.50 9.45 0.91
CA SER A 51 5.15 9.34 2.22
C SER A 51 4.29 9.91 3.35
N ILE A 52 3.59 11.04 3.10
CA ILE A 52 2.66 11.63 4.07
C ILE A 52 1.50 10.69 4.37
N LEU A 53 0.83 10.14 3.35
CA LEU A 53 -0.32 9.25 3.55
C LEU A 53 0.08 7.96 4.26
N ILE A 54 1.16 7.31 3.82
CA ILE A 54 1.65 6.07 4.43
C ILE A 54 2.10 6.34 5.87
N GLY A 55 2.79 7.46 6.10
CA GLY A 55 3.20 7.90 7.44
C GLY A 55 2.01 8.07 8.38
N GLN A 56 0.90 8.65 7.93
CA GLN A 56 -0.32 8.78 8.72
C GLN A 56 -0.94 7.43 9.09
N VAL A 57 -0.93 6.47 8.15
CA VAL A 57 -1.38 5.09 8.47
C VAL A 57 -0.47 4.48 9.53
N PHE A 58 0.85 4.60 9.38
CA PHE A 58 1.80 4.01 10.32
C PHE A 58 1.73 4.65 11.70
N ASP A 59 1.58 5.98 11.78
CA ASP A 59 1.42 6.71 13.02
C ASP A 59 0.14 6.27 13.77
N SER A 60 -0.91 5.86 13.06
CA SER A 60 -2.14 5.34 13.67
C SER A 60 -1.94 4.01 14.40
N VAL A 61 -0.93 3.22 14.04
CA VAL A 61 -0.64 1.91 14.63
C VAL A 61 0.69 1.85 15.38
N ARG A 62 1.52 2.91 15.37
CA ARG A 62 2.88 2.91 15.93
C ARG A 62 2.96 2.57 17.44
N SER A 63 1.87 2.76 18.20
CA SER A 63 1.84 2.44 19.64
C SER A 63 1.89 0.95 19.96
N THR A 64 1.74 0.05 18.98
CA THR A 64 1.70 -1.41 19.21
C THR A 64 3.08 -2.08 19.31
N GLY A 65 4.18 -1.36 19.10
CA GLY A 65 5.54 -1.93 19.15
C GLY A 65 6.07 -2.42 17.81
N GLU A 66 5.28 -2.33 16.73
CA GLU A 66 5.60 -2.84 15.39
C GLU A 66 6.54 -1.93 14.57
N ARG A 67 7.41 -1.16 15.24
CA ARG A 67 8.20 -0.09 14.60
C ARG A 67 9.16 -0.62 13.53
N GLU A 68 9.79 -1.77 13.79
CA GLU A 68 10.75 -2.39 12.88
C GLU A 68 10.06 -2.95 11.62
N TYR A 69 8.93 -3.63 11.80
CA TYR A 69 8.06 -4.06 10.70
C TYR A 69 7.60 -2.88 9.84
N LEU A 70 7.08 -1.81 10.46
CA LEU A 70 6.61 -0.64 9.71
C LEU A 70 7.74 0.07 8.95
N SER A 71 8.96 0.11 9.52
CA SER A 71 10.14 0.64 8.83
C SER A 71 10.49 -0.23 7.62
N THR A 72 10.53 -1.55 7.79
CA THR A 72 10.85 -2.49 6.71
C THR A 72 9.80 -2.44 5.61
N LEU A 73 8.53 -2.34 5.98
CA LEU A 73 7.44 -2.19 5.03
C LEU A 73 7.60 -0.90 4.23
N MET A 74 7.94 0.24 4.86
CA MET A 74 8.22 1.51 4.17
C MET A 74 9.34 1.35 3.13
N ASP A 75 10.45 0.75 3.52
CA ASP A 75 11.62 0.56 2.66
C ASP A 75 11.30 -0.38 1.49
N SER A 76 10.38 -1.32 1.69
CA SER A 76 9.94 -2.27 0.66
C SER A 76 8.98 -1.69 -0.38
N ILE A 77 8.46 -0.46 -0.20
CA ILE A 77 7.42 0.11 -1.09
C ILE A 77 7.92 0.26 -2.52
N SER A 78 9.17 0.71 -2.69
CA SER A 78 9.77 0.88 -4.01
C SER A 78 9.87 -0.45 -4.76
N GLY A 79 9.19 -0.56 -5.89
CA GLY A 79 9.14 -1.79 -6.70
C GLY A 79 8.06 -2.79 -6.26
N ASN A 80 7.35 -2.53 -5.15
CA ASN A 80 6.24 -3.35 -4.67
C ASN A 80 4.91 -2.58 -4.56
N GLU A 81 4.84 -1.35 -5.05
CA GLU A 81 3.76 -0.41 -4.75
C GLU A 81 2.38 -1.02 -5.00
N LEU A 82 2.13 -1.50 -6.22
CA LEU A 82 0.83 -2.04 -6.58
C LEU A 82 0.57 -3.37 -5.86
N ARG A 83 1.58 -4.20 -5.63
CA ARG A 83 1.42 -5.45 -4.85
C ARG A 83 0.92 -5.15 -3.45
N LEU A 84 1.60 -4.23 -2.75
CA LEU A 84 1.25 -3.80 -1.39
C LEU A 84 -0.12 -3.12 -1.35
N ALA A 85 -0.45 -2.31 -2.37
CA ALA A 85 -1.76 -1.69 -2.50
C ALA A 85 -2.89 -2.73 -2.63
N PHE A 86 -2.66 -3.89 -3.26
CA PHE A 86 -3.66 -4.96 -3.31
C PHE A 86 -3.69 -5.79 -2.02
N GLU A 87 -2.53 -6.07 -1.43
CA GLU A 87 -2.40 -6.91 -0.23
C GLU A 87 -3.08 -6.31 1.00
N ILE A 88 -3.08 -4.97 1.15
CA ILE A 88 -3.79 -4.31 2.26
C ILE A 88 -5.32 -4.49 2.19
N ALA A 89 -5.84 -5.08 1.11
CA ALA A 89 -7.25 -5.30 0.82
C ALA A 89 -8.10 -4.01 0.84
N PRO A 90 -7.79 -3.03 -0.02
CA PRO A 90 -8.56 -1.78 -0.08
C PRO A 90 -9.93 -2.01 -0.75
N SER A 91 -10.72 -0.94 -0.80
CA SER A 91 -12.00 -0.87 -1.48
C SER A 91 -11.88 -1.20 -2.97
N MET A 92 -13.00 -1.59 -3.58
CA MET A 92 -13.04 -1.97 -4.99
C MET A 92 -12.64 -0.81 -5.90
N GLU A 93 -13.06 0.39 -5.57
CA GLU A 93 -12.76 1.62 -6.29
C GLU A 93 -11.25 1.87 -6.36
N LEU A 94 -10.52 1.64 -5.26
CA LEU A 94 -9.07 1.76 -5.24
C LEU A 94 -8.36 0.62 -5.97
N LYS A 95 -8.89 -0.61 -5.90
CA LYS A 95 -8.37 -1.73 -6.71
C LYS A 95 -8.47 -1.41 -8.19
N GLU A 96 -9.58 -0.83 -8.64
CA GLU A 96 -9.79 -0.40 -10.02
C GLU A 96 -8.85 0.75 -10.42
N LEU A 97 -8.62 1.73 -9.54
CA LEU A 97 -7.62 2.78 -9.76
C LEU A 97 -6.22 2.21 -9.93
N CYS A 98 -5.81 1.26 -9.10
CA CYS A 98 -4.52 0.57 -9.21
C CYS A 98 -4.41 -0.24 -10.52
N ASN A 99 -5.48 -0.91 -10.94
CA ASN A 99 -5.53 -1.64 -12.20
C ASN A 99 -5.37 -0.72 -13.41
N ARG A 100 -6.05 0.44 -13.42
CA ARG A 100 -5.88 1.46 -14.47
C ARG A 100 -4.46 1.99 -14.53
N ALA A 101 -3.86 2.28 -13.37
CA ALA A 101 -2.47 2.75 -13.33
C ALA A 101 -1.48 1.70 -13.85
N ARG A 102 -1.72 0.41 -13.61
CA ARG A 102 -0.91 -0.69 -14.16
C ARG A 102 -1.00 -0.78 -15.68
N GLN A 103 -2.19 -0.58 -16.24
CA GLN A 103 -2.44 -0.70 -17.68
C GLN A 103 -1.88 0.47 -18.49
N GLY A 104 -1.48 1.56 -17.82
CA GLY A 104 -1.04 2.79 -18.47
C GLY A 104 -2.22 3.54 -19.11
N PRO A 105 -1.97 4.74 -19.69
CA PRO A 105 -3.03 5.45 -20.41
C PRO A 105 -3.56 4.56 -21.52
N VAL A 106 -4.89 4.40 -21.57
CA VAL A 106 -5.56 3.84 -22.74
C VAL A 106 -5.12 4.73 -23.90
N ARG A 107 -4.28 4.19 -24.79
CA ARG A 107 -4.04 4.82 -26.08
C ARG A 107 -5.38 4.83 -26.78
N GLU A 108 -6.15 5.90 -26.61
CA GLU A 108 -7.20 6.23 -27.56
C GLU A 108 -6.49 6.22 -28.89
N ALA A 109 -6.82 5.23 -29.71
CA ALA A 109 -6.40 5.20 -31.09
C ALA A 109 -6.91 6.51 -31.65
N ALA A 110 -6.00 7.46 -31.84
CA ALA A 110 -6.21 8.60 -32.70
C ALA A 110 -6.51 7.99 -34.07
N CYS A 111 -7.79 7.72 -34.34
CA CYS A 111 -8.31 7.57 -35.67
C CYS A 111 -8.17 8.94 -36.32
N ALA A 112 -6.95 9.23 -36.77
CA ALA A 112 -6.73 10.07 -37.91
C ALA A 112 -7.33 9.34 -39.10
N ARG A 113 -8.53 9.77 -39.51
CA ARG A 113 -8.96 9.93 -40.91
C ARG A 113 -10.36 10.50 -40.98
#